data_AF-A0A7X7ZKX8-F1
#
_entry.id   AF-A0A7X7ZKX8-F1
#
_cell.length_a   1.000
_cell.length_b   1.000
_cell.length_c   1.000
_cell.angle_alpha   90.00
_cell.angle_beta   90.00
_cell.angle_gamma   90.00
#
_symmetry.space_group_name_H-M   'P 1'
#
loop_
_entity.id
_entity.type
_entity.pdbx_description
1 polymer ?
#
loop_
_entity_poly.entity_id
_entity_poly.type
_entity_poly.pdbx_seq_one_letter_code
_entity_poly.pdbx_strand_id
1 'polypeptide(L)'
;MIPITFAPLSSLVPEEWRDWFYGVVSDNAPFSFGDNDLTLVTARRLHAHCEAVLDAETLGLPEAMITEFLKLLESLQDAYVDLES
;
A
#
# COMPACT_ATOMS: atom_id res chain seq x y z
N MET A 1 -1.18 -10.28 24.63
CA MET A 1 -0.28 -10.31 23.46
C MET A 1 -1.18 -10.14 22.25
N ILE A 2 -1.23 -8.95 21.67
CA ILE A 2 -2.00 -8.74 20.44
C ILE A 2 -1.21 -9.45 19.34
N PRO A 3 -1.80 -10.38 18.57
CA PRO A 3 -1.08 -11.00 17.47
C PRO A 3 -0.66 -9.89 16.50
N ILE A 4 0.64 -9.82 16.22
CA ILE A 4 1.14 -8.93 15.17
C ILE A 4 0.65 -9.54 13.85
N THR A 5 -0.31 -8.88 13.22
CA THR A 5 -0.81 -9.26 11.91
C THR A 5 0.17 -8.77 10.85
N PHE A 6 0.47 -9.61 9.86
CA PHE A 6 1.43 -9.36 8.79
C PHE A 6 0.76 -9.65 7.45
N ALA A 7 0.93 -8.78 6.46
CA ALA A 7 0.45 -8.97 5.10
C ALA A 7 1.51 -8.58 4.06
N PRO A 8 1.83 -9.46 3.08
CA PRO A 8 2.69 -9.08 1.97
C PRO A 8 1.96 -8.11 1.04
N LEU A 9 2.62 -7.03 0.62
CA LEU A 9 2.01 -5.99 -0.21
C LEU A 9 1.45 -6.58 -1.52
N SER A 10 2.17 -7.50 -2.17
CA SER A 10 1.69 -8.18 -3.39
C SER A 10 0.36 -8.92 -3.24
N SER A 11 -0.02 -9.30 -2.01
CA SER A 11 -1.32 -9.92 -1.72
C SER A 11 -2.46 -8.93 -1.53
N LEU A 12 -2.14 -7.66 -1.27
CA LEU A 12 -3.10 -6.57 -1.08
C LEU A 12 -3.36 -5.82 -2.39
N VAL A 13 -2.33 -5.67 -3.23
CA VAL A 13 -2.41 -4.94 -4.49
C VAL A 13 -3.21 -5.74 -5.52
N PRO A 14 -4.26 -5.16 -6.13
CA PRO A 14 -4.99 -5.78 -7.23
C PRO A 14 -4.07 -6.19 -8.37
N GLU A 15 -4.32 -7.32 -9.01
CA GLU A 15 -3.44 -7.88 -10.04
C GLU A 15 -3.28 -6.91 -11.22
N GLU A 16 -4.37 -6.24 -11.61
CA GLU A 16 -4.41 -5.23 -12.67
C GLU A 16 -3.61 -3.95 -12.35
N TRP A 17 -3.20 -3.74 -11.10
CA TRP A 17 -2.48 -2.54 -10.68
C TRP A 17 -0.96 -2.74 -10.64
N ARG A 18 -0.49 -4.00 -10.61
CA ARG A 18 0.91 -4.34 -10.34
C ARG A 18 1.91 -3.67 -11.29
N ASP A 19 1.53 -3.43 -12.55
CA ASP A 19 2.40 -2.83 -13.56
C ASP A 19 2.77 -1.36 -13.29
N TRP A 20 1.93 -0.62 -12.57
CA TRP A 20 2.13 0.81 -12.30
C TRP A 20 2.18 1.14 -10.81
N PHE A 21 1.53 0.34 -9.96
CA PHE A 21 1.33 0.62 -8.54
C PHE A 21 2.63 0.90 -7.81
N TYR A 22 3.60 -0.01 -7.94
CA TYR A 22 4.87 0.12 -7.25
C TYR A 22 5.64 1.37 -7.72
N GLY A 23 5.54 1.74 -9.00
CA GLY A 23 6.15 2.97 -9.50
C GLY A 23 5.53 4.23 -8.89
N VAL A 24 4.20 4.30 -8.86
CA VAL A 24 3.46 5.45 -8.30
C VAL A 24 3.65 5.56 -6.79
N VAL A 25 3.57 4.44 -6.07
CA VAL A 25 3.62 4.44 -4.60
C VAL A 25 5.05 4.53 -4.08
N SER A 26 6.06 4.08 -4.84
CA SER A 26 7.47 4.28 -4.45
C SER A 26 7.99 5.70 -4.69
N ASP A 27 7.37 6.46 -5.58
CA ASP A 27 7.79 7.84 -5.84
C ASP A 27 7.57 8.72 -4.61
N ASN A 28 8.63 9.41 -4.17
CA ASN A 28 8.66 10.24 -2.98
C ASN A 28 8.12 9.56 -1.70
N ALA A 29 8.18 8.23 -1.63
CA ALA A 29 7.70 7.49 -0.47
C ALA A 29 8.52 7.83 0.79
N PRO A 30 7.88 8.00 1.97
CA PRO A 30 8.59 8.18 3.24
C PRO A 30 9.17 6.85 3.78
N PHE A 31 9.22 5.82 2.95
CA PHE A 31 9.73 4.48 3.19
C PHE A 31 10.33 3.92 1.89
N SER A 32 11.27 2.99 2.01
CA SER A 32 11.93 2.39 0.85
C SER A 32 11.13 1.20 0.32
N PHE A 33 11.22 0.96 -0.99
CA PHE A 33 10.82 -0.28 -1.63
C PHE A 33 12.08 -1.02 -2.06
N GLY A 34 12.22 -2.29 -1.65
CA GLY A 34 13.13 -3.25 -2.27
C GLY A 34 14.65 -3.06 -2.12
N ASP A 35 15.19 -2.32 -1.13
CA ASP A 35 16.66 -2.24 -1.03
C ASP A 35 17.27 -1.90 0.36
N ASN A 36 16.64 -2.24 1.50
CA ASN A 36 17.30 -2.10 2.81
C ASN A 36 16.60 -2.90 3.91
N ASP A 37 16.81 -4.21 3.95
CA ASP A 37 16.71 -5.18 5.08
C ASP A 37 15.51 -5.12 6.06
N LEU A 38 14.59 -4.16 6.00
CA LEU A 38 13.44 -3.94 6.88
C LEU A 38 12.44 -2.96 6.23
N THR A 39 11.75 -3.39 5.17
CA THR A 39 10.66 -2.62 4.51
C THR A 39 9.28 -2.80 5.16
N LEU A 40 9.23 -3.17 6.44
CA LEU A 40 7.96 -3.30 7.18
C LEU A 40 7.40 -1.94 7.55
N VAL A 41 6.28 -1.57 6.93
CA VAL A 41 5.55 -0.34 7.25
C VAL A 41 4.23 -0.68 7.93
N THR A 42 3.75 0.17 8.82
CA THR A 42 2.39 -0.03 9.35
C THR A 42 1.37 0.22 8.26
N ALA A 43 0.29 -0.55 8.23
CA ALA A 43 -0.79 -0.38 7.27
C ALA A 43 -1.33 1.06 7.28
N ARG A 44 -1.39 1.70 8.46
CA ARG A 44 -1.71 3.12 8.62
C ARG A 44 -0.75 4.06 7.87
N ARG A 45 0.56 3.81 7.91
CA ARG A 45 1.55 4.64 7.21
C ARG A 45 1.43 4.49 5.70
N LEU A 46 1.24 3.24 5.24
CA LEU A 46 1.00 2.94 3.84
C LEU A 46 -0.30 3.59 3.35
N HIS A 47 -1.39 3.47 4.12
CA HIS A 47 -2.67 4.11 3.84
C HIS A 47 -2.52 5.62 3.61
N ALA A 48 -1.90 6.33 4.56
CA ALA A 48 -1.73 7.78 4.48
C ALA A 48 -0.92 8.20 3.24
N HIS A 49 0.06 7.39 2.85
CA HIS A 49 0.84 7.64 1.63
C HIS A 49 0.00 7.35 0.38
N CYS A 50 -0.66 6.20 0.31
CA CYS A 50 -1.56 5.83 -0.79
C CYS A 50 -2.68 6.86 -1.00
N GLU A 51 -3.28 7.38 0.07
CA GLU A 51 -4.29 8.44 0.01
C GLU A 51 -3.75 9.73 -0.63
N ALA A 52 -2.46 10.02 -0.46
CA ALA A 52 -1.84 11.22 -1.02
C ALA A 52 -1.41 11.06 -2.50
N VAL A 53 -1.08 9.84 -2.94
CA VAL A 53 -0.48 9.60 -4.26
C VAL A 53 -1.42 8.87 -5.25
N LEU A 54 -2.42 8.15 -4.76
CA LEU A 54 -3.39 7.47 -5.61
C LEU A 54 -4.52 8.43 -5.98
N ASP A 55 -4.37 9.08 -7.13
CA ASP A 55 -5.39 9.94 -7.71
C ASP A 55 -6.16 9.22 -8.83
N ALA A 56 -7.47 9.04 -8.63
CA ALA A 56 -8.31 8.28 -9.55
C ALA A 56 -8.40 8.92 -10.96
N GLU A 57 -8.39 10.26 -11.04
CA GLU A 57 -8.44 11.00 -12.30
C GLU A 57 -7.15 10.79 -13.10
N THR A 58 -5.99 10.96 -12.47
CA THR A 58 -4.66 10.77 -13.07
C THR A 58 -4.43 9.34 -13.51
N LEU A 59 -4.92 8.37 -12.72
CA LEU A 59 -4.77 6.94 -13.03
C LEU A 59 -5.85 6.42 -14.00
N GLY A 60 -6.87 7.22 -14.31
CA GLY A 60 -7.99 6.79 -15.17
C GLY A 60 -8.82 5.65 -14.57
N LEU A 61 -8.87 5.55 -13.23
CA LEU A 61 -9.56 4.50 -12.50
C LEU A 61 -10.87 5.03 -11.89
N PRO A 62 -11.88 4.16 -11.68
CA PRO A 62 -13.02 4.52 -10.86
C PRO A 62 -12.58 4.86 -9.43
N GLU A 63 -13.03 5.99 -8.89
CA GLU A 63 -12.75 6.43 -7.51
C GLU A 63 -13.12 5.36 -6.46
N ALA A 64 -14.16 4.57 -6.74
CA ALA A 64 -14.56 3.44 -5.90
C ALA A 64 -13.44 2.40 -5.73
N MET A 65 -12.61 2.14 -6.75
CA MET A 65 -11.52 1.16 -6.63
C MET A 65 -10.42 1.65 -5.69
N ILE A 66 -10.05 2.94 -5.79
CA ILE A 66 -9.10 3.56 -4.86
C ILE A 66 -9.67 3.53 -3.44
N THR A 67 -10.93 3.90 -3.29
CA THR A 67 -11.62 3.92 -1.98
C THR A 67 -11.64 2.54 -1.33
N GLU A 68 -11.96 1.48 -2.07
CA GLU A 68 -11.98 0.11 -1.52
C GLU A 68 -10.57 -0.38 -1.15
N PHE A 69 -9.55 -0.01 -1.93
CA PHE A 69 -8.16 -0.31 -1.58
C PHE A 69 -7.72 0.41 -0.30
N LEU A 70 -8.07 1.69 -0.13
CA LEU A 70 -7.79 2.42 1.10
C LEU A 70 -8.52 1.81 2.30
N LYS A 71 -9.80 1.44 2.16
CA LYS A 71 -10.54 0.72 3.22
C LYS A 71 -9.91 -0.63 3.58
N LEU A 72 -9.37 -1.36 2.59
CA LEU A 72 -8.62 -2.58 2.85
C LEU A 72 -7.42 -2.29 3.76
N LEU A 73 -6.60 -1.28 3.42
CA LEU A 73 -5.46 -0.88 4.25
C LEU A 73 -5.89 -0.39 5.64
N GLU A 74 -7.00 0.34 5.74
CA GLU A 74 -7.56 0.78 7.03
C GLU A 74 -7.99 -0.42 7.90
N SER A 75 -8.59 -1.44 7.30
CA SER A 75 -9.07 -2.65 8.00
C SER A 75 -7.94 -3.46 8.65
N LEU A 76 -6.70 -3.30 8.17
CA LEU A 76 -5.52 -3.96 8.70
C LEU A 76 -5.02 -3.33 10.02
N GLN A 77 -5.55 -2.16 10.42
CA GLN A 77 -5.24 -1.50 11.70
C GLN A 77 -3.73 -1.35 11.95
N ASP A 78 -3.22 -1.97 13.02
CA ASP A 78 -1.82 -1.94 13.46
C ASP A 78 -0.95 -3.04 12.81
N ALA A 79 -1.45 -3.70 11.75
CA ALA A 79 -0.67 -4.68 11.01
C ALA A 79 0.54 -4.06 10.33
N TYR A 80 1.56 -4.88 10.11
CA TYR A 80 2.68 -4.55 9.26
C TYR A 80 2.44 -5.06 7.84
N VAL A 81 2.80 -4.23 6.87
CA VAL A 81 2.83 -4.55 5.45
C VAL A 81 4.28 -4.69 5.03
N ASP A 82 4.59 -5.82 4.40
CA ASP A 82 5.90 -6.09 3.82
C ASP A 82 5.94 -5.62 2.37
N LEU A 83 6.82 -4.67 2.06
CA LEU A 83 6.93 -4.06 0.73
C LEU A 83 7.88 -4.82 -0.21
N GLU A 84 8.57 -5.85 0.27
CA GLU A 84 9.50 -6.68 -0.52
C GLU A 84 8.86 -7.93 -1.14
N SER A 85 7.61 -8.25 -0.75
CA SER A 85 6.92 -9.48 -1.15
C SER A 85 5.77 -9.28 -2.13
#